data_AF-A0A2W7KSE7-F1
#
_entry.id   AF-A0A2W7KSE7-F1
#
_cell.length_a   1.000
_cell.length_b   1.000
_cell.length_c   1.000
_cell.angle_alpha   90.00
_cell.angle_beta   90.00
_cell.angle_gamma   90.00
#
_symmetry.space_group_name_H-M   'P 1'
#
loop_
_entity.id
_entity.type
_entity.pdbx_description
1 polymer ?
#
loop_
_entity_poly.entity_id
_entity_poly.type
_entity_poly.pdbx_seq_one_letter_code
_entity_poly.pdbx_strand_id
1 'polypeptide(L)' 'MNRYVPLTGIDLFPASLLIDIQAPLDVLHAMADYRIRTVTQVLENIAFRAEIGCDTVVNESRHQQHSYKHKSFRQ' A
#
# COMPACT_ATOMS: atom_id res chain seq x y z
N MET A 1 -25.85 -18.31 20.22
CA MET A 1 -25.53 -17.42 19.09
C MET A 1 -24.03 -17.48 18.82
N ASN A 2 -23.60 -17.41 17.55
CA ASN A 2 -22.18 -17.34 17.21
C ASN A 2 -21.67 -15.91 17.49
N ARG A 3 -20.71 -15.77 18.41
CA ARG A 3 -20.15 -14.49 18.85
C ARG A 3 -19.34 -13.80 17.74
N TYR A 4 -18.71 -14.57 16.86
CA TYR A 4 -17.85 -14.04 15.81
C TYR A 4 -18.48 -14.25 14.44
N VAL A 5 -18.68 -13.17 13.71
CA VAL A 5 -19.26 -13.18 12.36
C VAL A 5 -18.24 -12.64 11.38
N PRO A 6 -18.05 -13.24 10.19
CA PRO A 6 -17.15 -12.71 9.18
C PRO A 6 -17.53 -11.28 8.79
N LEU A 7 -16.54 -10.38 8.73
CA LEU A 7 -16.76 -8.97 8.39
C LEU A 7 -17.08 -8.76 6.89
N THR A 8 -16.87 -9.78 6.07
CA THR A 8 -17.07 -9.71 4.62
C THR A 8 -17.61 -11.03 4.08
N GLY A 9 -18.57 -10.97 3.15
CA GLY A 9 -19.10 -12.14 2.42
C GLY A 9 -18.24 -12.57 1.22
N ILE A 10 -16.95 -12.24 1.19
CA ILE A 10 -16.01 -12.85 0.24
C ILE A 10 -15.88 -14.31 0.65
N ASP A 11 -15.95 -15.23 -0.30
CA ASP A 11 -15.89 -16.70 -0.11
C ASP A 11 -14.51 -17.20 0.37
N LEU A 12 -13.89 -16.48 1.29
CA LEU A 12 -12.62 -16.82 1.89
C LEU A 12 -12.88 -17.70 3.13
N PHE A 13 -12.50 -18.97 3.05
CA PHE A 13 -12.57 -19.90 4.17
C PHE A 13 -11.17 -20.41 4.56
N PRO A 14 -10.70 -20.14 5.79
CA PRO A 14 -11.36 -19.39 6.86
C PRO A 14 -11.42 -17.88 6.57
N ALA A 15 -12.40 -17.20 7.15
CA ALA A 15 -12.52 -15.75 7.01
C ALA A 15 -11.26 -15.06 7.55
N SER A 16 -10.68 -14.15 6.77
CA SER A 16 -9.50 -13.38 7.19
C SER A 16 -9.81 -12.40 8.32
N LEU A 17 -11.09 -12.04 8.48
CA LEU A 17 -11.47 -11.07 9.48
C LEU A 17 -12.89 -11.27 10.04
N LEU A 18 -12.99 -11.13 11.37
CA LEU A 18 -14.19 -11.40 12.16
C LEU A 18 -14.62 -10.17 12.97
N ILE A 19 -15.91 -10.11 13.28
CA ILE A 19 -16.58 -9.13 14.14
C ILE A 19 -17.05 -9.85 15.40
N ASP A 20 -16.68 -9.34 16.58
CA ASP A 20 -17.33 -9.73 17.84
C ASP A 20 -18.70 -9.03 17.95
N ILE A 21 -19.77 -9.71 17.54
CA ILE A 21 -21.12 -9.12 17.55
C ILE A 21 -21.70 -8.95 18.96
N GLN A 22 -20.97 -9.34 20.01
CA GLN A 22 -21.35 -9.12 21.40
C GLN A 22 -20.57 -7.96 22.03
N ALA A 23 -19.64 -7.34 21.29
CA ALA A 23 -18.97 -6.13 21.75
C ALA A 23 -19.95 -4.93 21.76
N PRO A 24 -19.78 -3.98 22.70
CA PRO A 24 -20.51 -2.72 22.69
C PRO A 24 -20.37 -1.93 21.37
N LEU A 25 -21.39 -1.15 21.01
CA LEU A 25 -21.45 -0.43 19.74
C LEU A 25 -20.29 0.58 19.55
N ASP A 26 -19.91 1.27 20.62
CA ASP A 26 -18.78 2.20 20.64
C ASP A 26 -17.45 1.48 20.34
N VAL A 27 -17.26 0.29 20.89
CA VAL A 27 -16.09 -0.56 20.61
C VAL A 27 -16.08 -1.00 19.15
N LEU A 28 -17.23 -1.41 18.61
CA LEU A 28 -17.36 -1.78 17.20
C LEU A 28 -17.05 -0.61 16.26
N HIS A 29 -17.53 0.59 16.58
CA HIS A 29 -17.24 1.81 15.81
C HIS A 29 -15.76 2.18 15.87
N ALA A 30 -15.14 2.17 17.07
CA ALA A 30 -13.72 2.48 17.22
C ALA A 30 -12.86 1.48 16.44
N MET A 31 -13.20 0.19 16.46
CA MET A 31 -12.49 -0.84 15.71
C MET A 31 -12.65 -0.65 14.18
N ALA A 32 -13.84 -0.25 13.72
CA ALA A 32 -14.06 0.07 12.32
C ALA A 32 -13.24 1.28 11.88
N ASP A 33 -13.26 2.39 12.64
CA ASP A 33 -12.48 3.60 12.37
C ASP A 33 -10.98 3.29 12.27
N TYR A 34 -10.44 2.59 13.28
CA TYR A 34 -9.02 2.23 13.32
C TYR A 34 -8.60 1.45 12.08
N ARG A 35 -9.40 0.47 11.66
CA ARG A 35 -9.07 -0.39 10.51
C ARG A 35 -9.13 0.34 9.19
N ILE A 36 -10.17 1.16 8.98
CA ILE A 36 -10.28 1.98 7.77
C ILE A 36 -9.08 2.91 7.67
N ARG A 37 -8.77 3.64 8.75
CA ARG A 37 -7.64 4.58 8.78
C ARG A 37 -6.30 3.88 8.53
N THR A 38 -6.08 2.73 9.15
CA THR A 38 -4.84 1.96 8.95
C THR A 38 -4.69 1.52 7.50
N VAL A 39 -5.75 0.99 6.88
CA VAL A 39 -5.71 0.58 5.46
C VAL A 39 -5.48 1.78 4.56
N THR A 40 -6.15 2.91 4.81
CA THR A 40 -5.94 4.15 4.07
C THR A 40 -4.49 4.61 4.15
N GLN A 41 -3.90 4.66 5.34
CA GLN A 41 -2.49 5.04 5.52
C GLN A 41 -1.52 4.11 4.77
N VAL A 42 -1.79 2.81 4.79
CA VAL A 42 -0.99 1.83 4.03
C VAL A 42 -1.13 2.07 2.54
N LEU A 43 -2.34 2.30 2.03
CA LEU A 43 -2.58 2.57 0.60
C LEU A 43 -1.95 3.89 0.15
N GLU A 44 -2.06 4.94 0.96
CA GLU A 44 -1.39 6.23 0.71
C GLU A 44 0.13 6.04 0.61
N ASN A 45 0.74 5.31 1.54
CA ASN A 45 2.16 5.02 1.50
C ASN A 45 2.57 4.17 0.28
N ILE A 46 1.74 3.20 -0.12
CA ILE A 46 1.98 2.41 -1.33
C ILE A 46 1.90 3.31 -2.58
N ALA A 47 0.88 4.15 -2.69
CA ALA A 47 0.70 5.08 -3.80
C ALA A 47 1.87 6.08 -3.90
N PHE A 48 2.25 6.69 -2.79
CA PHE A 48 3.38 7.63 -2.73
C PHE A 48 4.70 6.99 -3.13
N ARG A 49 4.97 5.75 -2.67
CA ARG A 49 6.17 4.99 -3.05
C ARG A 49 6.15 4.53 -4.52
N ALA A 50 4.98 4.22 -5.06
CA ALA A 50 4.82 3.86 -6.47
C ALA A 50 5.14 5.05 -7.39
N GLU A 51 4.78 6.26 -6.98
CA GLU A 51 5.11 7.50 -7.68
C GLU A 51 6.64 7.77 -7.66
N ILE A 52 7.28 7.57 -6.50
CA ILE A 52 8.74 7.75 -6.34
C ILE A 52 9.56 6.71 -7.14
N GLY A 53 9.03 5.51 -7.36
CA GLY A 53 9.73 4.44 -8.10
C GLY A 53 9.76 4.59 -9.63
N CYS A 54 8.94 5.46 -10.21
CA CYS A 54 8.86 5.64 -11.67
C CYS A 54 9.94 6.62 -12.20
N ASP A 55 10.32 7.63 -11.41
CA ASP A 55 11.18 8.72 -11.88
C ASP A 55 12.68 8.47 -11.69
N THR A 56 13.09 7.45 -10.91
CA THR A 56 14.51 7.22 -10.62
C THR A 56 15.26 6.45 -11.70
N VAL A 57 14.58 5.73 -12.60
CA VAL A 57 15.25 4.94 -13.65
C VAL A 57 15.52 5.73 -14.95
N VAL A 58 14.87 6.89 -15.15
CA VAL A 58 14.99 7.68 -16.39
C VAL A 58 16.08 8.77 -16.32
N ASN A 59 16.47 9.21 -15.12
CA ASN A 59 17.40 10.35 -14.98
C ASN A 59 18.88 9.96 -14.79
N GLU A 60 19.19 8.71 -14.42
CA GLU A 60 20.60 8.26 -14.38
C GLU A 60 21.16 7.93 -15.77
N SER A 61 20.29 7.63 -16.74
CA SER A 61 20.71 7.31 -18.11
C SER A 61 21.15 8.54 -18.92
N ARG A 62 20.76 9.76 -18.52
CA ARG A 62 21.10 11.00 -19.26
C ARG A 62 22.39 11.68 -18.80
N HIS A 63 22.85 11.42 -17.58
CA HIS A 63 24.10 12.00 -17.08
C HIS A 63 25.36 11.29 -17.58
N GLN A 64 25.27 10.04 -18.04
CA GLN A 64 26.44 9.32 -18.58
C GLN A 64 26.67 9.56 -20.08
N GLN A 65 25.65 9.86 -20.88
CA GLN A 65 25.81 10.02 -22.34
C GLN A 65 26.57 11.28 -22.76
N HIS A 66 26.58 12.35 -21.96
CA HIS A 66 27.35 13.55 -22.29
C HIS A 66 28.87 13.37 -22.08
N SER A 67 29.29 12.41 -21.24
CA SER A 67 30.71 12.13 -20.97
C SER A 67 31.36 11.22 -22.04
N TYR A 68 30.59 10.34 -22.68
CA TYR A 68 31.12 9.43 -23.72
C TYR A 68 31.32 10.10 -25.09
N LYS A 69 30.59 11.17 -25.42
CA LYS A 69 30.78 11.86 -26.70
C LYS A 69 32.08 12.67 -26.81
N HIS A 70 32.67 13.10 -25.69
CA HIS A 70 33.88 13.92 -25.71
C HIS A 70 35.19 13.12 -25.75
N LYS A 71 35.15 11.81 -25.48
CA LYS A 71 36.35 10.93 -25.52
C LYS A 71 36.61 10.30 -26.88
N SER A 72 35.65 10.35 -27.82
CA SER A 72 35.78 9.71 -29.13
C SER A 72 36.49 10.53 -30.21
N PHE A 73 36.90 11.78 -29.93
CA PHE A 73 37.55 12.67 -30.91
C PHE A 73 39.06 12.87 -30.68
N ARG A 74 39.68 11.93 -29.97
CA ARG A 74 41.14 11.80 -29.85
C ARG A 74 41.54 10.33 -30.00
N GLN A 75 41.40 9.79 -31.20
CA GLN A 75 42.28 8.76 -31.76
C GLN A 75 42.37 8.99 -33.26
#